data_AF-A0A7D9H604-F1
#
_entry.id   AF-A0A7D9H604-F1
#
_cell.length_a   1.000
_cell.length_b   1.000
_cell.length_c   1.000
_cell.angle_alpha   90.00
_cell.angle_beta   90.00
_cell.angle_gamma   90.00
#
_symmetry.space_group_name_H-M   'P 1'
#
loop_
_entity.id
_entity.type
_entity.pdbx_description
1 polymer ?
#
loop_
_entity_poly.entity_id
_entity_poly.type
_entity_poly.pdbx_seq_one_letter_code
_entity_poly.pdbx_strand_id
1 'polypeptide(L)'
;RGQGVYQKAIDFCIEQMAKGSWLHIFPEGKVNVNKEIIRLKWGVGRIIFDSPVTPIVIPIWHIGMDDVLPNNSPYYLKCGKKITFNVGKPIDFTEIVQMLRKKNVSEQEARKYITDCIQNELFKLKEETEMLH
;
A
#
# COMPACT_ATOMS: atom_id res chain seq x y z
N ARG A 1 4.30 -13.74 12.63
CA ARG A 1 4.95 -13.58 11.30
C ARG A 1 5.30 -14.99 10.81
N GLY A 2 4.70 -15.51 9.72
CA GLY A 2 5.00 -16.89 9.29
C GLY A 2 4.22 -17.44 8.09
N GLN A 3 3.00 -16.97 7.81
CA GLN A 3 2.17 -17.52 6.72
C GLN A 3 2.23 -16.75 5.38
N GLY A 4 3.15 -15.78 5.25
CA GLY A 4 3.30 -15.00 4.01
C GLY A 4 2.01 -14.25 3.61
N VAL A 5 1.53 -14.47 2.40
CA VAL A 5 0.27 -13.90 1.87
C VAL A 5 -0.98 -14.61 2.40
N TYR A 6 -0.85 -15.80 2.98
CA TYR A 6 -1.96 -16.62 3.49
C TYR A 6 -2.24 -16.36 4.98
N GLN A 7 -2.01 -15.13 5.43
CA GLN A 7 -2.39 -14.74 6.78
C GLN A 7 -3.90 -14.53 6.84
N LYS A 8 -4.55 -15.00 7.90
CA LYS A 8 -5.99 -14.78 8.15
C LYS A 8 -6.41 -13.31 8.06
N ALA A 9 -5.51 -12.38 8.37
CA ALA A 9 -5.75 -10.95 8.24
C ALA A 9 -5.96 -10.51 6.78
N ILE A 10 -5.26 -11.14 5.81
CA ILE A 10 -5.43 -10.88 4.38
C ILE A 10 -6.78 -11.44 3.91
N ASP A 11 -7.15 -12.63 4.36
CA ASP A 11 -8.47 -13.21 4.06
C ASP A 11 -9.59 -12.30 4.58
N PHE A 12 -9.47 -11.82 5.82
CA PHE A 12 -10.39 -10.82 6.38
C PHE A 12 -10.44 -9.54 5.54
N CYS A 13 -9.31 -9.04 5.05
CA CYS A 13 -9.30 -7.87 4.16
C CYS A 13 -10.09 -8.13 2.86
N ILE A 14 -9.91 -9.30 2.24
CA ILE A 14 -10.64 -9.70 1.03
C ILE A 14 -12.15 -9.77 1.31
N GLU A 15 -12.55 -10.34 2.46
CA GLU A 15 -13.96 -10.36 2.88
C GLU A 15 -14.54 -8.96 3.09
N GLN A 16 -13.75 -8.01 3.60
CA GLN A 16 -14.16 -6.61 3.74
C GLN A 16 -14.29 -5.93 2.37
N MET A 17 -13.39 -6.20 1.42
CA MET A 17 -13.50 -5.70 0.05
C MET A 17 -14.74 -6.24 -0.65
N ALA A 18 -15.09 -7.51 -0.42
CA ALA A 18 -16.32 -8.11 -0.93
C ALA A 18 -17.60 -7.40 -0.44
N LYS A 19 -17.54 -6.75 0.73
CA LYS A 19 -18.66 -5.98 1.32
C LYS A 19 -18.68 -4.51 0.88
N GLY A 20 -17.70 -4.05 0.10
CA GLY A 20 -17.54 -2.64 -0.26
C GLY A 20 -17.00 -1.77 0.88
N SER A 21 -16.36 -2.35 1.89
CA SER A 21 -15.75 -1.61 3.00
C SER A 21 -14.52 -0.81 2.55
N TRP A 22 -14.09 0.15 3.38
CA TRP A 22 -12.83 0.86 3.21
C TRP A 22 -11.67 0.15 3.91
N LEU A 23 -10.51 0.09 3.25
CA LEU A 23 -9.29 -0.53 3.78
C LEU A 23 -8.09 0.40 3.62
N HIS A 24 -7.46 0.76 4.73
CA HIS A 24 -6.22 1.53 4.77
C HIS A 24 -5.06 0.61 5.20
N ILE A 25 -4.03 0.50 4.36
CA ILE A 25 -2.89 -0.40 4.56
C ILE A 25 -1.58 0.35 4.38
N PHE A 26 -0.60 0.03 5.23
CA PHE A 26 0.82 0.34 5.02
C PHE A 26 1.53 -0.87 4.39
N PRO A 27 1.75 -0.89 3.06
CA PRO A 27 2.21 -2.09 2.35
C PRO A 27 3.67 -2.47 2.65
N GLU A 28 4.45 -1.60 3.32
CA GLU A 28 5.81 -1.87 3.78
C GLU A 28 5.86 -2.96 4.88
N GLY A 29 4.79 -3.09 5.68
CA GLY A 29 4.68 -4.07 6.76
C GLY A 29 5.59 -3.84 7.97
N LYS A 30 6.26 -2.69 8.03
CA LYS A 30 7.05 -2.18 9.17
C LYS A 30 7.15 -0.65 9.07
N VAL A 31 7.51 0.01 10.17
CA VAL A 31 7.86 1.44 10.15
C VAL A 31 9.24 1.62 9.51
N ASN A 32 9.34 2.53 8.54
CA ASN A 32 10.57 2.86 7.84
C ASN A 32 11.35 3.97 8.54
N VAL A 33 12.10 3.62 9.58
CA VAL A 33 12.86 4.60 10.39
C VAL A 33 13.97 5.27 9.58
N ASN A 34 14.65 4.52 8.70
CA ASN A 34 15.79 5.00 7.92
C ASN A 34 15.40 5.70 6.61
N LYS A 35 14.10 5.81 6.30
CA LYS A 35 13.58 6.36 5.03
C LYS A 35 14.17 5.68 3.79
N GLU A 36 14.48 4.39 3.91
CA GLU A 36 15.04 3.56 2.84
C GLU A 36 13.97 3.18 1.81
N ILE A 37 14.38 2.79 0.61
CA ILE A 37 13.47 2.22 -0.38
C ILE A 37 13.09 0.81 0.08
N ILE A 38 11.87 0.65 0.61
CA ILE A 38 11.35 -0.64 1.07
C ILE A 38 10.47 -1.25 -0.02
N ARG A 39 10.71 -2.53 -0.31
CA ARG A 39 9.83 -3.32 -1.17
C ARG A 39 8.49 -3.60 -0.48
N LEU A 40 7.40 -3.37 -1.19
CA LEU A 40 6.05 -3.66 -0.71
C LEU A 40 5.81 -5.17 -0.55
N LYS A 41 5.04 -5.53 0.48
CA LYS A 41 4.62 -6.91 0.72
C LYS A 41 3.50 -7.29 -0.25
N TRP A 42 3.59 -8.48 -0.84
CA TRP A 42 2.64 -8.96 -1.86
C TRP A 42 1.20 -9.17 -1.38
N GLY A 43 0.93 -9.03 -0.07
CA GLY A 43 -0.41 -9.13 0.49
C GLY A 43 -1.37 -8.11 -0.13
N VAL A 44 -0.88 -6.93 -0.52
CA VAL A 44 -1.71 -5.91 -1.20
C VAL A 44 -2.16 -6.38 -2.58
N GLY A 45 -1.26 -6.96 -3.38
CA GLY A 45 -1.60 -7.54 -4.68
C GLY A 45 -2.58 -8.71 -4.56
N ARG A 46 -2.48 -9.50 -3.48
CA ARG A 46 -3.46 -10.55 -3.19
C ARG A 46 -4.85 -9.99 -2.89
N ILE A 47 -4.95 -8.96 -2.05
CA ILE A 47 -6.24 -8.34 -1.72
C ILE A 47 -6.95 -7.89 -3.01
N ILE A 48 -6.22 -7.23 -3.91
CA ILE A 48 -6.80 -6.71 -5.16
C ILE A 48 -7.15 -7.84 -6.13
N PHE A 49 -6.25 -8.82 -6.32
CA PHE A 49 -6.46 -9.89 -7.31
C PHE A 49 -7.54 -10.89 -6.90
N ASP A 50 -7.60 -11.23 -5.61
CA ASP A 50 -8.51 -12.24 -5.06
C ASP A 50 -9.87 -11.63 -4.64
N SER A 51 -10.02 -10.30 -4.62
CA SER A 51 -11.32 -9.67 -4.32
C SER A 51 -12.36 -9.99 -5.40
N PRO A 52 -13.63 -10.25 -5.02
CA PRO A 52 -14.68 -10.58 -5.97
C PRO A 52 -15.03 -9.38 -6.87
N VAL A 53 -14.95 -8.17 -6.31
CA VAL A 53 -15.03 -6.91 -7.03
C VAL A 53 -13.67 -6.23 -6.89
N THR A 54 -13.03 -5.90 -8.01
CA THR A 54 -11.71 -5.24 -7.98
C THR A 54 -11.85 -3.87 -7.30
N PRO A 55 -11.13 -3.62 -6.20
CA PRO A 55 -11.22 -2.34 -5.50
C PRO A 55 -10.45 -1.24 -6.23
N ILE A 56 -10.92 0.00 -6.08
CA ILE A 56 -10.17 1.19 -6.47
C ILE A 56 -9.09 1.44 -5.41
N VAL A 57 -7.85 1.63 -5.86
CA VAL A 57 -6.71 1.89 -4.97
C VAL A 57 -6.36 3.37 -4.99
N ILE A 58 -6.26 4.01 -3.83
CA ILE A 58 -5.87 5.41 -3.70
C ILE A 58 -4.48 5.45 -3.04
N PRO A 59 -3.40 5.75 -3.78
CA PRO A 59 -2.07 5.87 -3.20
C PRO A 59 -1.97 7.16 -2.38
N ILE A 60 -1.40 7.05 -1.18
CA ILE A 60 -1.17 8.18 -0.28
C ILE A 60 0.28 8.13 0.17
N TRP A 61 0.98 9.26 0.10
CA TRP A 61 2.32 9.42 0.64
C TRP A 61 2.32 10.54 1.69
N HIS A 62 3.08 10.38 2.77
CA HIS A 62 3.18 11.39 3.81
C HIS A 62 4.62 11.64 4.25
N ILE A 63 4.96 12.88 4.56
CA ILE A 63 6.27 13.32 5.07
C ILE A 63 6.08 14.19 6.31
N GLY A 64 6.92 14.00 7.33
CA GLY A 64 6.94 14.81 8.57
C GLY A 64 6.17 14.20 9.76
N MET A 65 5.54 13.04 9.59
CA MET A 65 4.88 12.32 10.70
C MET A 65 5.88 11.89 11.79
N ASP A 66 7.10 11.54 11.41
CA ASP A 66 8.21 11.20 12.31
C ASP A 66 8.74 12.41 13.09
N ASP A 67 8.54 13.63 12.60
CA ASP A 67 8.90 14.85 13.35
C ASP A 67 7.89 15.16 14.45
N VAL A 68 6.62 14.80 14.24
CA VAL A 68 5.54 14.95 15.23
C VAL A 68 5.72 13.96 16.38
N LEU A 69 5.98 12.70 16.06
CA LEU A 69 6.25 11.66 17.06
C LEU A 69 7.50 10.86 16.67
N PRO A 70 8.68 11.26 17.16
CA PRO A 70 9.93 10.59 16.82
C PRO A 70 9.97 9.14 17.29
N ASN A 71 10.58 8.26 16.50
CA ASN A 71 10.77 6.84 16.84
C ASN A 71 11.95 6.59 17.80
N ASN A 72 12.29 7.56 18.66
CA ASN A 72 13.34 7.46 19.65
C ASN A 72 12.83 7.85 21.04
N SER A 73 13.34 7.16 22.07
CA SER A 73 13.07 7.54 23.45
C SER A 73 13.72 8.90 23.78
N PRO A 74 13.06 9.77 24.57
CA PRO A 74 11.68 9.65 25.06
C PRO A 74 10.63 10.08 24.01
N TYR A 75 9.54 9.30 23.91
CA TYR A 75 8.47 9.49 22.92
C TYR A 75 7.52 10.63 23.31
N TYR A 76 7.86 11.85 22.91
CA TYR A 76 7.02 13.03 23.13
C TYR A 76 6.47 13.59 21.81
N LEU A 77 5.20 13.95 21.81
CA LEU A 77 4.56 14.67 20.71
C LEU A 77 5.13 16.08 20.61
N LYS A 78 5.61 16.45 19.42
CA LYS A 78 6.13 17.79 19.11
C LYS A 78 5.07 18.57 18.33
N CYS A 79 4.73 19.75 18.82
CA CYS A 79 3.80 20.67 18.16
C CYS A 79 4.51 21.54 17.11
N GLY A 80 3.75 22.12 16.17
CA GLY A 80 4.26 23.08 15.17
C GLY A 80 5.12 22.44 14.08
N LYS A 81 5.04 21.13 13.88
CA LYS A 81 5.74 20.41 12.81
C LYS A 81 4.94 20.43 11.52
N LYS A 82 5.63 20.59 10.39
CA LYS A 82 5.03 20.51 9.06
C LYS A 82 4.78 19.04 8.72
N ILE A 83 3.57 18.73 8.29
CA ILE A 83 3.22 17.42 7.74
C ILE A 83 2.67 17.66 6.35
N THR A 84 3.18 16.92 5.37
CA THR A 84 2.64 16.93 4.01
C THR A 84 1.99 15.58 3.76
N PHE A 85 0.71 15.59 3.37
CA PHE A 85 0.02 14.44 2.81
C PHE A 85 -0.23 14.71 1.33
N ASN A 86 0.21 13.79 0.48
CA ASN A 86 -0.08 13.82 -0.94
C ASN A 86 -0.97 12.61 -1.28
N VAL A 87 -2.13 12.90 -1.87
CA VAL A 87 -3.10 11.89 -2.28
C VAL A 87 -3.01 11.79 -3.80
N GLY A 88 -2.51 10.66 -4.28
CA GLY A 88 -2.36 10.41 -5.71
C GLY A 88 -3.69 10.07 -6.39
N LYS A 89 -3.63 9.89 -7.70
CA LYS A 89 -4.81 9.57 -8.51
C LYS A 89 -5.34 8.16 -8.17
N PRO A 90 -6.67 7.97 -8.12
CA PRO A 90 -7.24 6.64 -7.98
C PRO A 90 -6.80 5.72 -9.12
N ILE A 91 -6.42 4.50 -8.78
CA ILE A 91 -5.96 3.46 -9.72
C ILE A 91 -7.05 2.39 -9.79
N ASP A 92 -7.57 2.17 -10.99
CA ASP A 92 -8.47 1.06 -11.29
C ASP A 92 -7.68 -0.12 -11.86
N PHE A 93 -7.67 -1.25 -11.14
CA PHE A 93 -6.98 -2.46 -11.56
C PHE A 93 -7.86 -3.42 -12.36
N THR A 94 -9.13 -3.07 -12.65
CA THR A 94 -10.11 -3.98 -13.26
C THR A 94 -9.62 -4.58 -14.56
N GLU A 95 -9.12 -3.77 -15.49
CA GLU A 95 -8.60 -4.24 -16.78
C GLU A 95 -7.36 -5.13 -16.61
N ILE A 96 -6.45 -4.74 -15.70
CA ILE A 96 -5.23 -5.50 -15.40
C ILE A 96 -5.58 -6.87 -14.83
N VAL A 97 -6.48 -6.93 -13.85
CA VAL A 97 -6.93 -8.19 -13.22
C VAL A 97 -7.60 -9.09 -14.27
N GLN A 98 -8.48 -8.53 -15.11
CA GLN A 98 -9.12 -9.29 -16.19
C GLN A 98 -8.09 -9.83 -17.20
N MET A 99 -7.11 -9.02 -17.60
CA MET A 99 -6.03 -9.43 -18.50
C MET A 99 -5.22 -10.57 -17.88
N LEU A 100 -4.82 -10.46 -16.62
CA LEU A 100 -4.02 -11.47 -15.93
C LEU A 100 -4.79 -12.80 -15.83
N ARG A 101 -6.08 -12.75 -15.49
CA ARG A 101 -6.96 -13.94 -15.46
C ARG A 101 -7.08 -14.58 -16.84
N LYS A 102 -7.27 -13.81 -17.91
CA LYS A 102 -7.35 -14.31 -19.29
C LYS A 102 -6.04 -14.96 -19.78
N LYS A 103 -4.89 -14.40 -19.39
CA LYS A 103 -3.57 -14.93 -19.73
C LYS A 103 -3.19 -16.18 -18.94
N ASN A 104 -4.00 -16.58 -17.95
CA ASN A 104 -3.76 -17.71 -17.08
C ASN A 104 -2.36 -17.70 -16.44
N VAL A 105 -1.87 -16.52 -16.08
CA VAL A 105 -0.60 -16.35 -15.36
C VAL A 105 -0.72 -16.98 -13.97
N SER A 106 0.40 -17.39 -13.38
CA SER A 106 0.37 -17.90 -12.02
C SER A 106 -0.13 -16.82 -11.05
N GLU A 107 -0.87 -17.21 -10.01
CA GLU A 107 -1.40 -16.26 -9.03
C GLU A 107 -0.27 -15.43 -8.38
N GLN A 108 0.90 -16.04 -8.17
CA GLN A 108 2.05 -15.37 -7.60
C GLN A 108 2.58 -14.26 -8.51
N GLU A 109 2.67 -14.51 -9.82
CA GLU A 109 3.08 -13.51 -10.80
C GLU A 109 2.06 -12.38 -10.92
N ALA A 110 0.76 -12.71 -10.94
CA ALA A 110 -0.31 -11.72 -10.96
C ALA A 110 -0.25 -10.78 -9.74
N ARG A 111 -0.15 -11.35 -8.54
CA ARG A 111 -0.06 -10.61 -7.28
C ARG A 111 1.21 -9.74 -7.22
N LYS A 112 2.34 -10.27 -7.68
CA LYS A 112 3.59 -9.53 -7.79
C LYS A 112 3.44 -8.34 -8.75
N TYR A 113 2.89 -8.57 -9.94
CA TYR A 113 2.71 -7.54 -10.96
C TYR A 113 1.87 -6.37 -10.44
N ILE A 114 0.71 -6.66 -9.84
CA ILE A 114 -0.15 -5.64 -9.24
C ILE A 114 0.60 -4.87 -8.13
N THR A 115 1.34 -5.59 -7.27
CA THR A 115 2.13 -4.95 -6.20
C THR A 115 3.21 -4.03 -6.76
N ASP A 116 3.89 -4.44 -7.83
CA ASP A 116 4.93 -3.64 -8.48
C ASP A 116 4.33 -2.38 -9.15
N CYS A 117 3.14 -2.47 -9.74
CA CYS A 117 2.41 -1.29 -10.25
C CYS A 117 2.13 -0.27 -9.15
N ILE A 118 1.64 -0.73 -7.99
CA ILE A 118 1.38 0.15 -6.83
C ILE A 118 2.68 0.77 -6.32
N GLN A 119 3.75 -0.01 -6.23
CA GLN A 119 5.04 0.48 -5.77
C GLN A 119 5.59 1.58 -6.67
N ASN A 120 5.50 1.41 -7.99
CA ASN A 120 5.95 2.43 -8.94
C ASN A 120 5.15 3.73 -8.79
N GLU A 121 3.83 3.63 -8.62
CA GLU A 121 2.99 4.83 -8.44
C GLU A 121 3.25 5.53 -7.11
N LEU A 122 3.47 4.78 -6.03
CA LEU A 122 3.88 5.35 -4.74
C LEU A 122 5.25 6.04 -4.81
N PHE A 123 6.19 5.54 -5.61
CA PHE A 123 7.50 6.19 -5.76
C PHE A 123 7.44 7.48 -6.58
N LYS A 124 6.60 7.55 -7.62
CA LYS A 124 6.32 8.84 -8.28
C LYS A 124 5.68 9.82 -7.30
N LEU A 125 4.69 9.36 -6.54
CA LEU A 125 4.01 10.17 -5.55
C LEU A 125 4.97 10.65 -4.46
N LYS A 126 5.95 9.82 -4.07
CA LYS A 126 7.04 10.20 -3.17
C LYS A 126 7.81 11.40 -3.72
N GLU A 127 8.32 11.32 -4.95
CA GLU A 127 9.08 12.42 -5.57
C GLU A 127 8.27 13.72 -5.62
N GLU A 128 6.99 13.63 -6.00
CA GLU A 128 6.06 14.76 -5.96
C GLU A 128 5.89 15.34 -4.55
N THR A 129 5.77 14.48 -3.55
CA THR A 129 5.59 14.90 -2.15
C THR A 129 6.85 15.55 -1.58
N GLU A 130 8.03 15.05 -1.94
CA GLU A 130 9.32 15.63 -1.55
C GLU A 130 9.51 17.03 -2.14
N MET A 131 9.00 17.31 -3.35
CA MET A 131 9.01 18.67 -3.92
C MET A 131 8.03 19.62 -3.24
N LEU A 132 6.93 19.11 -2.67
CA LEU A 132 5.89 19.90 -1.98
C LEU A 132 6.23 20.18 -0.50
N HIS A 133 7.03 19.32 0.13
CA HIS A 133 7.39 19.40 1.54
C HIS A 133 8.55 20.38 1.79
#